data_AF-A0A1L6PVM2-F1
#
_entry.id   AF-A0A1L6PVM2-F1
#
_cell.length_a   1.000
_cell.length_b   1.000
_cell.length_c   1.000
_cell.angle_alpha   90.00
_cell.angle_beta   90.00
_cell.angle_gamma   90.00
#
_symmetry.space_group_name_H-M   'P 1'
#
loop_
_entity.id
_entity.type
_entity.pdbx_description
1 polymer ?
#
loop_
_entity_poly.entity_id
_entity_poly.type
_entity_poly.pdbx_seq_one_letter_code
_entity_poly.pdbx_strand_id
1 'polypeptide(L)'
;AGNSFKDNTLSNVFTITTNLTFLDLSKCQLQRVSWGVFDTLSRLQLLNMSHNNLLILDPFHYKQLYSLKTLDCSFNRIETAKGILQHFPNSLAFLSLTNNSLACTCEHQNFLQWVKDQRMLLVNAEQMKCATPVDLKDSLVLDFRNATCYMHKTIITVSVMSVLVVTTIAFLIYKFYFHLVLIAGCKKYNRGESIYDA
;
A
#
# COMPACT_ATOMS: atom_id res chain seq x y z
N ALA A 1 -26.01 -10.52 -13.80
CA ALA A 1 -24.83 -10.45 -14.68
C ALA A 1 -25.11 -9.64 -15.94
N GLY A 2 -24.10 -8.94 -16.46
CA GLY A 2 -24.11 -8.37 -17.83
C GLY A 2 -24.80 -7.01 -18.03
N ASN A 3 -25.30 -6.37 -16.98
CA ASN A 3 -25.97 -5.06 -17.05
C ASN A 3 -24.99 -3.92 -16.74
N SER A 4 -25.24 -2.71 -17.23
CA SER A 4 -24.45 -1.52 -16.88
C SER A 4 -25.11 -0.70 -15.77
N PHE A 5 -24.29 -0.06 -14.93
CA PHE A 5 -24.76 0.91 -13.93
C PHE A 5 -24.39 2.33 -14.35
N LYS A 6 -25.16 3.31 -13.89
CA LYS A 6 -24.86 4.73 -14.13
C LYS A 6 -23.44 5.04 -13.63
N ASP A 7 -22.65 5.71 -14.46
CA ASP A 7 -21.25 6.08 -14.19
C ASP A 7 -20.38 4.88 -13.77
N ASN A 8 -20.72 3.66 -14.21
CA ASN A 8 -20.07 2.40 -13.84
C ASN A 8 -19.91 2.23 -12.31
N THR A 9 -20.84 2.80 -11.55
CA THR A 9 -20.80 2.83 -10.09
C THR A 9 -22.00 2.06 -9.54
N LEU A 10 -21.73 1.04 -8.72
CA LEU A 10 -22.77 0.30 -8.04
C LEU A 10 -23.34 1.17 -6.91
N SER A 11 -24.60 1.57 -7.05
CA SER A 11 -25.33 2.41 -6.10
C SER A 11 -26.21 1.59 -5.16
N ASN A 12 -26.82 2.24 -4.18
CA ASN A 12 -27.58 1.59 -3.11
C ASN A 12 -28.96 1.10 -3.59
N VAL A 13 -28.97 0.00 -4.34
CA VAL A 13 -30.20 -0.62 -4.91
C VAL A 13 -30.67 -1.85 -4.12
N PHE A 14 -29.92 -2.28 -3.11
CA PHE A 14 -30.17 -3.52 -2.36
C PHE A 14 -30.73 -3.31 -0.95
N THR A 15 -31.15 -2.10 -0.61
CA THR A 15 -31.65 -1.75 0.74
C THR A 15 -32.83 -2.61 1.19
N ILE A 16 -33.71 -2.99 0.25
CA ILE A 16 -34.93 -3.76 0.54
C ILE A 16 -34.76 -5.28 0.35
N THR A 17 -33.68 -5.73 -0.30
CA THR A 17 -33.47 -7.14 -0.66
C THR A 17 -32.69 -7.92 0.42
N THR A 18 -33.12 -7.81 1.67
CA THR A 18 -32.40 -8.31 2.86
C THR A 18 -32.26 -9.84 2.93
N ASN A 19 -33.07 -10.58 2.17
CA ASN A 19 -33.08 -12.05 2.15
C ASN A 19 -32.16 -12.66 1.07
N LEU A 20 -31.40 -11.86 0.32
CA LEU A 20 -30.50 -12.38 -0.70
C LEU A 20 -29.42 -13.28 -0.08
N THR A 21 -29.24 -14.46 -0.68
CA THR A 21 -28.18 -15.42 -0.36
C THR A 21 -27.15 -15.54 -1.49
N PHE A 22 -27.53 -15.19 -2.70
CA PHE A 22 -26.70 -15.20 -3.90
C PHE A 22 -26.89 -13.90 -4.67
N LEU A 23 -25.79 -13.24 -5.07
CA LEU A 23 -25.82 -12.02 -5.86
C LEU A 23 -24.74 -12.07 -6.94
N ASP A 24 -25.16 -11.94 -8.19
CA ASP A 24 -24.29 -11.96 -9.37
C ASP A 24 -24.26 -10.60 -10.09
N LEU A 25 -23.15 -9.88 -9.87
CA LEU A 25 -22.77 -8.62 -10.48
C LEU A 25 -21.60 -8.78 -11.45
N SER A 26 -21.37 -10.00 -11.96
CA SER A 26 -20.33 -10.23 -12.94
C SER A 26 -20.63 -9.54 -14.27
N LYS A 27 -19.56 -9.13 -14.97
CA LYS A 27 -19.65 -8.50 -16.31
C LYS A 27 -20.51 -7.24 -16.35
N CYS A 28 -20.54 -6.46 -15.25
CA CYS A 28 -21.36 -5.26 -15.14
C CYS A 28 -20.59 -3.95 -15.41
N GLN A 29 -19.35 -4.05 -15.90
CA GLN A 29 -18.44 -2.94 -16.20
C GLN A 29 -18.10 -2.05 -15.00
N LEU A 30 -18.34 -2.54 -13.77
CA LEU A 30 -18.18 -1.77 -12.54
C LEU A 30 -16.75 -1.26 -12.37
N GLN A 31 -16.61 0.03 -12.09
CA GLN A 31 -15.34 0.66 -11.72
C GLN A 31 -15.32 1.06 -10.25
N ARG A 32 -16.49 1.32 -9.66
CA ARG A 32 -16.65 1.78 -8.28
C ARG A 32 -17.82 1.09 -7.61
N VAL A 33 -17.71 0.92 -6.30
CA VAL A 33 -18.79 0.48 -5.42
C VAL A 33 -19.05 1.62 -4.44
N SER A 34 -20.30 2.07 -4.34
CA SER A 34 -20.66 3.08 -3.34
C SER A 34 -20.61 2.49 -1.93
N TRP A 35 -20.40 3.36 -0.96
CA TRP A 35 -20.39 2.98 0.45
C TRP A 35 -21.76 2.45 0.89
N GLY A 36 -21.74 1.41 1.72
CA GLY A 36 -22.93 0.84 2.35
C GLY A 36 -23.88 0.07 1.44
N VAL A 37 -23.52 -0.15 0.17
CA VAL A 37 -24.39 -0.82 -0.83
C VAL A 37 -24.77 -2.24 -0.42
N PHE A 38 -23.91 -2.91 0.34
CA PHE A 38 -24.12 -4.29 0.77
C PHE A 38 -24.50 -4.41 2.25
N ASP A 39 -24.68 -3.30 2.98
CA ASP A 39 -24.80 -3.30 4.44
C ASP A 39 -26.03 -4.06 4.96
N THR A 40 -27.10 -4.11 4.16
CA THR A 40 -28.35 -4.80 4.51
C THR A 40 -28.33 -6.29 4.18
N LEU A 41 -27.30 -6.80 3.50
CA LEU A 41 -27.24 -8.14 2.93
C LEU A 41 -26.57 -9.17 3.87
N SER A 42 -26.95 -9.16 5.16
CA SER A 42 -26.34 -10.01 6.20
C SER A 42 -26.46 -11.53 5.95
N ARG A 43 -27.42 -11.94 5.11
CA ARG A 43 -27.67 -13.35 4.72
C ARG A 43 -26.94 -13.78 3.45
N LEU A 44 -26.24 -12.87 2.77
CA LEU A 44 -25.56 -13.16 1.51
C LEU A 44 -24.43 -14.17 1.76
N GLN A 45 -24.41 -15.23 0.97
CA GLN A 45 -23.42 -16.31 1.05
C GLN A 45 -22.45 -16.30 -0.12
N LEU A 46 -22.91 -15.86 -1.30
CA LEU A 46 -22.08 -15.77 -2.51
C LEU A 46 -22.28 -14.41 -3.17
N LEU A 47 -21.17 -13.71 -3.36
CA LEU A 47 -21.11 -12.47 -4.13
C LEU A 47 -20.14 -12.64 -5.30
N ASN A 48 -20.66 -12.59 -6.52
CA ASN A 48 -19.86 -12.62 -7.73
C ASN A 48 -19.74 -11.21 -8.31
N MET A 49 -18.51 -10.68 -8.34
CA MET A 49 -18.15 -9.41 -8.97
C MET A 49 -17.04 -9.57 -10.02
N SER A 50 -16.87 -10.79 -10.55
CA SER A 50 -15.87 -11.10 -11.57
C SER A 50 -16.09 -10.34 -12.87
N HIS A 51 -15.05 -10.21 -13.70
CA HIS A 51 -15.13 -9.56 -15.01
C HIS A 51 -15.67 -8.11 -14.95
N ASN A 52 -15.23 -7.34 -13.96
CA ASN A 52 -15.49 -5.91 -13.87
C ASN A 52 -14.16 -5.13 -14.07
N ASN A 53 -14.16 -3.83 -13.79
CA ASN A 53 -13.01 -2.94 -13.96
C ASN A 53 -12.56 -2.33 -12.61
N LEU A 54 -12.73 -3.08 -11.51
CA LEU A 54 -12.34 -2.62 -10.18
C LEU A 54 -10.81 -2.53 -10.09
N LEU A 55 -10.30 -1.42 -9.57
CA LEU A 55 -8.86 -1.15 -9.42
C LEU A 55 -8.33 -1.44 -8.00
N ILE A 56 -9.18 -1.29 -7.00
CA ILE A 56 -8.81 -1.44 -5.59
C ILE A 56 -9.83 -2.32 -4.91
N LEU A 57 -9.35 -3.29 -4.14
CA LEU A 57 -10.18 -4.07 -3.23
C LEU A 57 -10.34 -3.31 -1.91
N ASP A 58 -11.56 -2.99 -1.51
CA ASP A 58 -11.82 -2.36 -0.22
C ASP A 58 -12.66 -3.32 0.65
N PRO A 59 -12.02 -4.01 1.62
CA PRO A 59 -12.67 -4.95 2.53
C PRO A 59 -13.83 -4.34 3.32
N PHE A 60 -13.85 -3.00 3.49
CA PHE A 60 -14.91 -2.32 4.23
C PHE A 60 -16.30 -2.53 3.61
N HIS A 61 -16.39 -2.65 2.28
CA HIS A 61 -17.66 -2.92 1.59
C HIS A 61 -18.30 -4.26 1.98
N TYR A 62 -17.51 -5.22 2.45
CA TYR A 62 -17.98 -6.58 2.76
C TYR A 62 -18.15 -6.82 4.26
N LYS A 63 -17.83 -5.83 5.10
CA LYS A 63 -17.78 -5.97 6.56
C LYS A 63 -19.10 -6.44 7.18
N GLN A 64 -20.23 -6.00 6.63
CA GLN A 64 -21.57 -6.34 7.13
C GLN A 64 -22.12 -7.67 6.55
N LEU A 65 -21.38 -8.32 5.65
CA LEU A 65 -21.78 -9.56 5.01
C LEU A 65 -21.45 -10.77 5.90
N TYR A 66 -22.11 -10.84 7.06
CA TYR A 66 -21.82 -11.81 8.11
C TYR A 66 -21.91 -13.29 7.67
N SER A 67 -22.72 -13.60 6.65
CA SER A 67 -22.90 -14.96 6.13
C SER A 67 -22.06 -15.28 4.89
N LEU A 68 -21.21 -14.36 4.42
CA LEU A 68 -20.52 -14.48 3.13
C LEU A 68 -19.48 -15.58 3.17
N LYS A 69 -19.62 -16.58 2.30
CA LYS A 69 -18.69 -17.71 2.17
C LYS A 69 -17.78 -17.56 0.97
N THR A 70 -18.30 -17.02 -0.12
CA THR A 70 -17.59 -16.91 -1.40
C THR A 70 -17.67 -15.48 -1.94
N LEU A 71 -16.51 -14.91 -2.22
CA LEU A 71 -16.35 -13.65 -2.92
C LEU A 71 -15.50 -13.87 -4.17
N ASP A 72 -16.08 -13.63 -5.34
CA ASP A 72 -15.36 -13.71 -6.60
C ASP A 72 -15.09 -12.31 -7.16
N CYS A 73 -13.83 -11.89 -7.12
CA CYS A 73 -13.34 -10.64 -7.72
C CYS A 73 -12.32 -10.93 -8.84
N SER A 74 -12.34 -12.14 -9.42
CA SER A 74 -11.44 -12.51 -10.51
C SER A 74 -11.70 -11.70 -11.78
N PHE A 75 -10.71 -11.64 -12.68
CA PHE A 75 -10.83 -10.92 -13.95
C PHE A 75 -11.23 -9.45 -13.78
N ASN A 76 -10.69 -8.79 -12.75
CA ASN A 76 -10.77 -7.34 -12.58
C ASN A 76 -9.41 -6.71 -12.92
N ARG A 77 -9.21 -5.45 -12.54
CA ARG A 77 -7.93 -4.74 -12.70
C ARG A 77 -7.35 -4.36 -11.34
N ILE A 78 -7.61 -5.19 -10.32
CA ILE A 78 -7.23 -4.88 -8.95
C ILE A 78 -5.71 -4.85 -8.87
N GLU A 79 -5.16 -3.74 -8.38
CA GLU A 79 -3.72 -3.55 -8.18
C GLU A 79 -3.35 -3.86 -6.73
N THR A 80 -4.21 -3.48 -5.78
CA THR A 80 -3.97 -3.60 -4.35
C THR A 80 -5.28 -3.58 -3.56
N ALA A 81 -5.18 -3.69 -2.24
CA ALA A 81 -6.28 -3.47 -1.32
C ALA A 81 -6.04 -2.23 -0.44
N LYS A 82 -7.11 -1.50 -0.13
CA LYS A 82 -7.09 -0.33 0.76
C LYS A 82 -7.66 -0.69 2.14
N GLY A 83 -7.25 0.06 3.14
CA GLY A 83 -7.84 0.01 4.48
C GLY A 83 -7.36 -1.19 5.28
N ILE A 84 -8.20 -1.64 6.22
CA ILE A 84 -7.88 -2.72 7.15
C ILE A 84 -8.35 -4.03 6.56
N LEU A 85 -7.41 -4.89 6.16
CA LEU A 85 -7.69 -6.19 5.54
C LEU A 85 -8.43 -7.17 6.46
N GLN A 86 -8.40 -6.94 7.77
CA GLN A 86 -9.14 -7.70 8.78
C GLN A 86 -10.65 -7.40 8.77
N HIS A 87 -11.13 -6.46 7.94
CA HIS A 87 -12.57 -6.21 7.79
C HIS A 87 -13.29 -7.23 6.91
N PHE A 88 -12.58 -8.15 6.25
CA PHE A 88 -13.27 -9.28 5.62
C PHE A 88 -14.06 -10.07 6.67
N PRO A 89 -15.27 -10.54 6.33
CA PRO A 89 -16.09 -11.27 7.28
C PRO A 89 -15.43 -12.62 7.63
N ASN A 90 -15.45 -12.98 8.91
CA ASN A 90 -14.86 -14.24 9.41
C ASN A 90 -15.47 -15.51 8.79
N SER A 91 -16.65 -15.40 8.17
CA SER A 91 -17.32 -16.49 7.46
C SER A 91 -16.76 -16.75 6.07
N LEU A 92 -15.93 -15.84 5.54
CA LEU A 92 -15.38 -15.95 4.19
C LEU A 92 -14.42 -17.14 4.13
N ALA A 93 -14.71 -18.07 3.23
CA ALA A 93 -13.94 -19.29 3.03
C ALA A 93 -13.22 -19.31 1.67
N PHE A 94 -13.77 -18.61 0.68
CA PHE A 94 -13.23 -18.57 -0.68
C PHE A 94 -13.19 -17.14 -1.20
N LEU A 95 -12.00 -16.66 -1.52
CA LEU A 95 -11.78 -15.39 -2.20
C LEU A 95 -11.01 -15.64 -3.50
N SER A 96 -11.59 -15.27 -4.63
CA SER A 96 -10.89 -15.32 -5.91
C SER A 96 -10.38 -13.94 -6.31
N LEU A 97 -9.06 -13.80 -6.43
CA LEU A 97 -8.37 -12.61 -6.97
C LEU A 97 -7.56 -12.94 -8.24
N THR A 98 -7.78 -14.11 -8.84
CA THR A 98 -7.08 -14.54 -10.05
C THR A 98 -7.33 -13.59 -11.22
N ASN A 99 -6.36 -13.49 -12.13
CA ASN A 99 -6.44 -12.63 -13.31
C ASN A 99 -6.75 -11.17 -12.97
N ASN A 100 -6.00 -10.59 -12.02
CA ASN A 100 -6.01 -9.17 -11.70
C ASN A 100 -4.64 -8.53 -12.02
N SER A 101 -4.58 -7.21 -11.98
CA SER A 101 -3.38 -6.43 -12.30
C SER A 101 -2.53 -6.12 -11.06
N LEU A 102 -2.24 -7.13 -10.24
CA LEU A 102 -1.64 -6.95 -8.91
C LEU A 102 -0.28 -6.22 -8.97
N ALA A 103 -0.15 -5.16 -8.18
CA ALA A 103 1.03 -4.32 -8.11
C ALA A 103 1.98 -4.80 -7.00
N CYS A 104 3.04 -5.50 -7.41
CA CYS A 104 4.06 -6.07 -6.55
C CYS A 104 5.16 -5.04 -6.24
N THR A 105 4.76 -3.94 -5.60
CA THR A 105 5.65 -2.86 -5.18
C THR A 105 5.77 -2.82 -3.66
N CYS A 106 6.82 -2.16 -3.15
CA CYS A 106 6.98 -1.96 -1.72
C CYS A 106 5.92 -1.05 -1.09
N GLU A 107 5.22 -0.24 -1.89
CA GLU A 107 4.07 0.55 -1.44
C GLU A 107 2.92 -0.32 -0.96
N HIS A 108 2.72 -1.48 -1.61
CA HIS A 108 1.62 -2.41 -1.31
C HIS A 108 2.08 -3.65 -0.53
N GLN A 109 3.26 -3.60 0.09
CA GLN A 109 3.85 -4.73 0.81
C GLN A 109 2.93 -5.35 1.88
N ASN A 110 2.05 -4.56 2.50
CA ASN A 110 1.11 -5.04 3.51
C ASN A 110 0.03 -5.94 2.90
N PHE A 111 -0.50 -5.55 1.73
CA PHE A 111 -1.46 -6.37 0.99
C PHE A 111 -0.79 -7.64 0.46
N LEU A 112 0.43 -7.53 -0.08
CA LEU A 112 1.19 -8.69 -0.56
C LEU A 112 1.52 -9.66 0.58
N GLN A 113 1.83 -9.15 1.78
CA GLN A 113 2.02 -9.99 2.96
C GLN A 113 0.73 -10.68 3.36
N TRP A 114 -0.39 -9.95 3.38
CA TRP A 114 -1.69 -10.53 3.68
C TRP A 114 -2.09 -11.64 2.69
N VAL A 115 -1.78 -11.48 1.39
CA VAL A 115 -2.01 -12.53 0.39
C VAL A 115 -1.28 -13.83 0.76
N LYS A 116 -0.06 -13.74 1.29
CA LYS A 116 0.70 -14.91 1.75
C LYS A 116 0.10 -15.49 3.02
N ASP A 117 -0.22 -14.64 3.98
CA ASP A 117 -0.76 -15.05 5.29
C ASP A 117 -2.14 -15.73 5.12
N GLN A 118 -2.94 -15.26 4.15
CA GLN A 118 -4.27 -15.78 3.83
C GLN A 118 -4.28 -16.74 2.62
N ARG A 119 -3.17 -17.42 2.33
CA ARG A 119 -3.05 -18.36 1.20
C ARG A 119 -4.20 -19.38 1.14
N MET A 120 -4.66 -19.88 2.28
CA MET A 120 -5.74 -20.88 2.35
C MET A 120 -7.13 -20.32 2.00
N LEU A 121 -7.34 -19.01 2.18
CA LEU A 121 -8.57 -18.31 1.82
C LEU A 121 -8.65 -18.05 0.30
N LEU A 122 -7.49 -17.89 -0.34
CA LEU A 122 -7.37 -17.46 -1.72
C LEU A 122 -7.45 -18.63 -2.69
N VAL A 123 -8.42 -18.57 -3.61
CA VAL A 123 -8.58 -19.56 -4.67
C VAL A 123 -7.43 -19.43 -5.67
N ASN A 124 -6.72 -20.54 -5.91
CA ASN A 124 -5.59 -20.62 -6.84
C ASN A 124 -4.49 -19.56 -6.58
N ALA A 125 -4.18 -19.31 -5.29
CA ALA A 125 -3.16 -18.34 -4.89
C ALA A 125 -1.79 -18.56 -5.56
N GLU A 126 -1.44 -19.82 -5.83
CA GLU A 126 -0.17 -20.22 -6.47
C GLU A 126 -0.05 -19.78 -7.93
N GLN A 127 -1.16 -19.42 -8.57
CA GLN A 127 -1.19 -18.98 -9.96
C GLN A 127 -1.36 -17.46 -10.09
N MET A 128 -1.49 -16.75 -8.96
CA MET A 128 -1.60 -15.29 -8.96
C MET A 128 -0.26 -14.68 -9.34
N LYS A 129 -0.27 -13.81 -10.35
CA LYS A 129 0.92 -13.17 -10.91
C LYS A 129 0.92 -11.66 -10.68
N CYS A 130 2.11 -11.10 -10.57
CA CYS A 130 2.36 -9.67 -10.55
C CYS A 130 2.17 -9.09 -11.97
N ALA A 131 1.53 -7.93 -12.06
CA ALA A 131 1.40 -7.17 -13.31
C ALA A 131 2.38 -6.00 -13.36
N THR A 132 2.66 -5.38 -12.22
CA THR A 132 3.62 -4.28 -12.06
C THR A 132 4.53 -4.55 -10.84
N PRO A 133 5.74 -3.98 -10.78
CA PRO A 133 6.44 -3.25 -11.85
C PRO A 133 6.88 -4.19 -13.00
N VAL A 134 7.37 -3.62 -14.10
CA VAL A 134 7.76 -4.36 -15.31
C VAL A 134 8.77 -5.47 -15.02
N ASP A 135 9.72 -5.24 -14.11
CA ASP A 135 10.76 -6.21 -13.75
C ASP A 135 10.22 -7.46 -13.04
N LEU A 136 9.03 -7.35 -12.43
CA LEU A 136 8.34 -8.44 -11.73
C LEU A 136 7.11 -8.92 -12.50
N LYS A 137 6.88 -8.43 -13.72
CA LYS A 137 5.74 -8.84 -14.52
C LYS A 137 5.75 -10.36 -14.72
N ASP A 138 4.59 -10.99 -14.57
CA ASP A 138 4.36 -12.43 -14.67
C ASP A 138 5.01 -13.30 -13.58
N SER A 139 5.77 -12.72 -12.65
CA SER A 139 6.27 -13.42 -11.46
C SER A 139 5.13 -13.75 -10.49
N LEU A 140 5.28 -14.81 -9.69
CA LEU A 140 4.25 -15.21 -8.73
C LEU A 140 4.18 -14.21 -7.58
N VAL A 141 2.95 -13.83 -7.18
CA VAL A 141 2.74 -12.90 -6.06
C VAL A 141 3.30 -13.48 -4.75
N LEU A 142 3.21 -14.80 -4.58
CA LEU A 142 3.73 -15.47 -3.39
C LEU A 142 5.26 -15.40 -3.27
N ASP A 143 5.97 -15.20 -4.39
CA ASP A 143 7.44 -15.11 -4.43
C ASP A 143 7.97 -13.70 -4.09
N PHE A 144 7.09 -12.68 -4.09
CA PHE A 144 7.48 -11.30 -3.78
C PHE A 144 8.15 -11.21 -2.40
N ARG A 145 9.34 -10.59 -2.27
CA ARG A 145 10.08 -10.59 -0.99
C ARG A 145 9.97 -9.26 -0.25
N ASN A 146 9.15 -9.17 0.79
CA ASN A 146 9.05 -7.96 1.63
C ASN A 146 10.40 -7.52 2.27
N ALA A 147 11.32 -8.46 2.48
CA ALA A 147 12.66 -8.17 3.01
C ALA A 147 13.43 -7.14 2.15
N THR A 148 13.26 -7.14 0.82
CA THR A 148 13.94 -6.18 -0.06
C THR A 148 13.46 -4.75 0.19
N CYS A 149 12.19 -4.57 0.55
CA CYS A 149 11.62 -3.27 0.90
C CYS A 149 12.23 -2.69 2.18
N TYR A 150 12.51 -3.54 3.17
CA TYR A 150 13.19 -3.11 4.39
C TYR A 150 14.66 -2.78 4.13
N MET A 151 15.35 -3.58 3.32
CA MET A 151 16.75 -3.32 2.94
C MET A 151 16.89 -1.97 2.22
N HIS A 152 15.99 -1.64 1.29
CA HIS A 152 16.04 -0.36 0.61
C HIS A 152 15.86 0.82 1.59
N LYS A 153 14.96 0.68 2.58
CA LYS A 153 14.77 1.69 3.63
C LYS A 153 15.99 1.84 4.54
N THR A 154 16.61 0.74 4.97
CA THR A 154 17.79 0.79 5.85
C THR A 154 19.02 1.35 5.14
N ILE A 155 19.21 1.03 3.86
CA ILE A 155 20.30 1.61 3.05
C ILE A 155 20.13 3.13 2.98
N ILE A 156 18.95 3.63 2.61
CA ILE A 156 18.69 5.08 2.53
C ILE A 156 18.95 5.76 3.87
N THR A 157 18.44 5.23 4.98
CA THR A 157 18.62 5.85 6.30
C THR A 157 20.09 5.86 6.71
N VAL A 158 20.83 4.76 6.55
CA VAL A 158 22.26 4.70 6.86
C VAL A 158 23.05 5.71 6.01
N SER A 159 22.77 5.78 4.70
CA SER A 159 23.43 6.73 3.81
C SER A 159 23.15 8.18 4.22
N VAL A 160 21.90 8.56 4.50
CA VAL A 160 21.56 9.93 4.94
C VAL A 160 22.23 10.27 6.27
N MET A 161 22.21 9.36 7.25
CA MET A 161 22.84 9.59 8.55
C MET A 161 24.36 9.74 8.43
N SER A 162 25.02 8.96 7.57
CA SER A 162 26.46 9.13 7.33
C SER A 162 26.81 10.51 6.75
N VAL A 163 26.01 11.03 5.82
CA VAL A 163 26.24 12.35 5.22
C VAL A 163 26.05 13.46 6.27
N LEU A 164 25.03 13.36 7.12
CA LEU A 164 24.81 14.31 8.22
C LEU A 164 25.95 14.31 9.25
N VAL A 165 26.50 13.14 9.56
CA VAL A 165 27.67 13.03 10.45
C VAL A 165 28.89 13.71 9.81
N VAL A 166 29.14 13.48 8.51
CA VAL A 166 30.26 14.11 7.81
C VAL A 166 30.12 15.64 7.76
N THR A 167 28.92 16.16 7.45
CA THR A 167 28.69 17.61 7.38
C THR A 167 28.80 18.28 8.75
N THR A 168 28.30 17.65 9.81
CA THR A 168 28.43 18.19 11.18
C THR A 168 29.88 18.20 11.65
N ILE A 169 30.65 17.15 11.38
CA ILE A 169 32.10 17.11 11.68
C ILE A 169 32.82 18.22 10.92
N ALA A 170 32.57 18.39 9.63
CA ALA A 170 33.18 19.45 8.82
C ALA A 170 32.87 20.85 9.37
N PHE A 171 31.62 21.11 9.79
CA PHE A 171 31.22 22.36 10.42
C PHE A 171 31.96 22.64 11.73
N LEU A 172 32.12 21.62 12.59
CA LEU A 172 32.86 21.74 13.84
C LEU A 172 34.35 22.04 13.60
N ILE A 173 34.96 21.39 12.60
CA ILE A 173 36.35 21.65 12.19
C ILE A 173 36.50 23.09 11.70
N TYR A 174 35.58 23.54 10.82
CA TYR A 174 35.57 24.91 10.32
C TYR A 174 35.45 25.93 11.46
N LYS A 175 34.51 25.70 12.40
CA LYS A 175 34.31 26.57 13.57
C LYS A 175 35.56 26.62 14.46
N PHE A 176 36.20 25.49 14.71
CA PHE A 176 37.43 25.41 15.49
C PHE A 176 38.57 26.17 14.82
N TYR A 177 38.77 25.96 13.52
CA TYR A 177 39.79 26.67 12.75
C TYR A 177 39.56 28.19 12.76
N PHE A 178 38.31 28.63 12.52
CA PHE A 178 37.94 30.05 12.59
C PHE A 178 38.26 30.67 13.96
N HIS A 179 37.95 29.95 15.05
CA HIS A 179 38.26 30.41 16.41
C HIS A 179 39.77 30.51 16.68
N LEU A 180 40.57 29.57 16.17
CA LEU A 180 42.03 29.64 16.28
C LEU A 180 42.60 30.88 15.56
N VAL A 181 42.09 31.17 14.35
CA VAL A 181 42.50 32.36 13.58
C VAL A 181 42.16 33.65 14.33
N LEU A 182 40.98 33.75 14.94
CA LEU A 182 40.60 34.90 15.77
C LEU A 182 41.55 35.11 16.95
N ILE A 183 41.89 34.05 17.70
CA ILE A 183 42.85 34.14 18.81
C ILE A 183 44.23 34.57 18.31
N ALA A 184 44.71 34.00 17.21
CA ALA A 184 46.00 34.35 16.63
C ALA A 184 46.03 35.83 16.16
N GLY A 185 44.93 36.32 15.59
CA GLY A 185 44.73 37.73 15.24
C GLY A 185 44.80 38.66 16.46
N CYS A 186 44.09 38.34 17.54
CA CYS A 186 44.15 39.12 18.80
C CYS A 186 45.55 39.13 19.42
N LYS A 187 46.29 38.02 19.36
CA LYS A 187 47.67 37.94 19.87
C LYS A 187 48.63 38.82 19.05
N LYS A 188 48.37 39.02 17.76
CA LYS A 188 49.11 39.97 16.91
C LYS A 188 48.76 41.42 17.22
N TYR A 189 47.48 41.74 17.43
CA TYR A 189 47.02 43.09 17.80
C TYR A 189 47.64 43.59 19.11
N ASN A 190 47.65 42.76 20.17
CA ASN A 190 48.28 43.14 21.45
C ASN A 190 49.81 43.27 21.40
N ARG A 191 50.47 42.83 20.33
CA ARG A 191 51.94 42.87 20.19
C ARG A 191 52.44 44.03 19.33
N GLY A 192 51.54 44.84 18.77
CA GLY A 192 51.88 46.02 17.98
C GLY A 192 50.97 47.18 18.33
N GLU A 193 51.32 47.93 19.39
CA GLU A 193 51.26 49.40 19.50
C GLU A 193 51.48 49.82 20.96
N SER A 194 52.70 50.24 21.27
CA SER A 194 53.05 51.08 22.44
C SER A 194 54.34 51.82 22.11
N ILE A 195 54.31 52.67 21.08
CA ILE A 195 55.32 53.70 20.83
C ILE A 195 54.55 54.96 20.45
N TYR A 196 54.22 55.78 21.45
CA TYR A 196 54.00 57.20 21.25
C TYR A 196 55.30 57.87 21.71
N ASP A 197 56.11 58.35 20.76
CA ASP A 197 57.33 59.10 21.01
C ASP A 197 56.96 60.52 21.50
N ALA A 198 57.58 60.94 22.61
CA ALA A 198 57.69 62.31 23.09
C ALA A 198 59.17 62.71 23.10
#